data_AF-A0A2G2IPB6-F1
#
_entry.id   AF-A0A2G2IPB6-F1
#
_cell.length_a   1.000
_cell.length_b   1.000
_cell.length_c   1.000
_cell.angle_alpha   90.00
_cell.angle_beta   90.00
_cell.angle_gamma   90.00
#
_symmetry.space_group_name_H-M   'P 1'
#
loop_
_entity.id
_entity.type
_entity.pdbx_description
1 polymer ?
#
loop_
_entity_poly.entity_id
_entity_poly.type
_entity_poly.pdbx_seq_one_letter_code
_entity_poly.pdbx_strand_id
1 'polypeptide(L)'
;MFIFKVILRICVVLLCVLGGTVLVTTLYVNFFTDNCITYDGPSFTSPDSKLNAYGTYTSCEGSPSVMNIWLTEIDGDGSSTLVFDAIYTTSTKMDLKWDSHNELTVLYPKEVNPTTNVGFSHGIRLYYKSF
;
A
#
# COMPACT_ATOMS: atom_id res chain seq x y z
N MET A 1 -58.10 -6.36 1.76
CA MET A 1 -56.93 -5.45 1.82
C MET A 1 -56.04 -5.73 3.05
N PHE A 2 -55.70 -6.99 3.33
CA PHE A 2 -54.86 -7.39 4.48
C PHE A 2 -53.58 -8.12 4.04
N ILE A 3 -53.67 -8.92 2.99
CA ILE A 3 -52.57 -9.75 2.45
C ILE A 3 -51.42 -8.88 1.91
N PHE A 4 -51.72 -7.75 1.27
CA PHE A 4 -50.72 -6.85 0.68
C PHE A 4 -49.81 -6.18 1.74
N LYS A 5 -50.34 -5.87 2.92
CA LYS A 5 -49.56 -5.26 4.02
C LYS A 5 -48.60 -6.27 4.67
N VAL A 6 -48.91 -7.56 4.62
CA VAL A 6 -48.06 -8.61 5.20
C VAL A 6 -46.87 -8.91 4.28
N ILE A 7 -47.11 -8.99 2.96
CA ILE A 7 -46.05 -9.22 1.97
C ILE A 7 -45.03 -8.07 1.97
N LEU A 8 -45.50 -6.82 2.04
CA LEU A 8 -44.62 -5.66 2.07
C LEU A 8 -43.69 -5.66 3.31
N ARG A 9 -44.19 -6.09 4.48
CA ARG A 9 -43.40 -6.19 5.70
C ARG A 9 -42.34 -7.30 5.63
N ILE A 10 -42.65 -8.41 4.98
CA ILE A 10 -41.69 -9.52 4.79
C ILE A 10 -40.57 -9.10 3.83
N CYS A 11 -40.88 -8.40 2.74
CA CYS A 11 -39.87 -7.91 1.80
C CYS A 11 -38.89 -6.90 2.43
N VAL A 12 -39.37 -5.99 3.29
CA VAL A 12 -38.50 -5.01 3.96
C VAL A 12 -37.56 -5.69 4.96
N VAL A 13 -38.02 -6.70 5.69
CA VAL A 13 -37.16 -7.46 6.62
C VAL A 13 -36.09 -8.26 5.88
N LEU A 14 -36.44 -8.90 4.74
CA LEU A 14 -35.45 -9.63 3.93
C LEU A 14 -34.38 -8.70 3.32
N LEU A 15 -34.76 -7.50 2.87
CA LEU A 15 -33.81 -6.51 2.35
C LEU A 15 -32.83 -6.01 3.43
N CYS A 16 -33.28 -5.84 4.68
CA CYS A 16 -32.39 -5.45 5.78
C CYS A 16 -31.40 -6.55 6.18
N VAL A 17 -31.81 -7.82 6.15
CA VAL A 17 -30.92 -8.95 6.47
C VAL A 17 -29.86 -9.14 5.37
N LEU A 18 -30.24 -9.01 4.10
CA LEU A 18 -29.30 -9.11 2.97
C LEU A 18 -28.36 -7.90 2.89
N GLY A 19 -28.85 -6.68 3.15
CA GLY A 19 -28.00 -5.49 3.21
C GLY A 19 -27.01 -5.52 4.38
N GLY A 20 -27.46 -6.02 5.54
CA GLY A 20 -26.61 -6.17 6.73
C GLY A 20 -25.50 -7.21 6.55
N THR A 21 -25.79 -8.35 5.92
CA THR A 21 -24.74 -9.36 5.67
C THR A 21 -23.76 -8.90 4.60
N VAL A 22 -24.20 -8.19 3.55
CA VAL A 22 -23.29 -7.66 2.52
C VAL A 22 -22.40 -6.56 3.07
N LEU A 23 -22.92 -5.63 3.89
CA LEU A 23 -22.11 -4.57 4.49
C LEU A 23 -21.13 -5.11 5.54
N VAL A 24 -21.55 -6.13 6.30
CA VAL A 24 -20.66 -6.81 7.25
C VAL A 24 -19.61 -7.60 6.50
N THR A 25 -19.93 -8.30 5.41
CA THR A 25 -18.92 -9.06 4.64
C THR A 25 -17.95 -8.15 3.90
N THR A 26 -18.35 -7.02 3.30
CA THR A 26 -17.37 -6.08 2.70
C THR A 26 -16.46 -5.43 3.73
N LEU A 27 -16.90 -5.27 4.99
CA LEU A 27 -16.01 -4.88 6.09
C LEU A 27 -15.19 -6.07 6.64
N TYR A 28 -15.65 -7.31 6.48
CA TYR A 28 -14.99 -8.52 6.98
C TYR A 28 -13.89 -9.06 6.07
N VAL A 29 -13.80 -8.63 4.80
CA VAL A 29 -12.72 -9.07 3.89
C VAL A 29 -11.35 -8.43 4.23
N ASN A 30 -11.29 -7.53 5.23
CA ASN A 30 -10.04 -6.85 5.63
C ASN A 30 -9.43 -7.32 6.96
N PHE A 31 -9.89 -8.43 7.57
CA PHE A 31 -9.44 -8.79 8.92
C PHE A 31 -8.81 -10.18 9.11
N PHE A 32 -8.62 -10.98 8.06
CA PHE A 32 -8.05 -12.32 8.22
C PHE A 32 -7.02 -12.68 7.15
N THR A 33 -5.87 -12.02 7.23
CA THR A 33 -4.56 -12.63 6.99
C THR A 33 -3.60 -12.07 8.04
N ASP A 34 -3.14 -12.92 8.96
CA ASP A 34 -1.98 -12.74 9.85
C ASP A 34 -1.73 -11.34 10.39
N ASN A 35 -2.09 -11.03 11.66
CA ASN A 35 -1.81 -9.85 12.54
C ASN A 35 -0.89 -8.71 12.02
N CYS A 36 -1.03 -8.32 10.76
CA CYS A 36 -0.14 -7.46 10.01
C CYS A 36 -0.96 -6.30 9.50
N ILE A 37 -0.50 -5.10 9.78
CA ILE A 37 -1.12 -3.87 9.32
C ILE A 37 -0.15 -3.21 8.35
N THR A 38 -0.63 -2.97 7.13
CA THR A 38 0.11 -2.22 6.12
C THR A 38 -0.44 -0.81 6.01
N TYR A 39 0.45 0.18 6.00
CA TYR A 39 0.14 1.59 5.85
C TYR A 39 0.85 2.15 4.62
N ASP A 40 0.20 3.07 3.92
CA ASP A 40 0.80 3.80 2.81
C ASP A 40 1.84 4.80 3.33
N GLY A 41 2.94 4.88 2.60
CA GLY A 41 4.06 5.77 2.86
C GLY A 41 4.13 6.97 1.90
N PRO A 42 5.31 7.60 1.76
CA PRO A 42 5.51 8.65 0.78
C PRO A 42 5.19 8.15 -0.63
N SER A 43 4.55 8.98 -1.45
CA SER A 43 4.28 8.69 -2.87
C SER A 43 4.63 9.91 -3.70
N PHE A 44 5.47 9.72 -4.71
CA PHE A 44 5.98 10.78 -5.56
C PHE A 44 6.02 10.37 -7.02
N THR A 45 5.38 11.18 -7.85
CA THR A 45 5.43 11.07 -9.29
C THR A 45 6.73 11.66 -9.83
N SER A 46 7.34 10.94 -10.78
CA SER A 46 8.51 11.38 -11.54
C SER A 46 8.26 12.72 -12.25
N PRO A 47 9.31 13.54 -12.47
CA PRO A 47 9.19 14.82 -13.16
C PRO A 47 8.58 14.78 -14.56
N ASP A 48 8.67 13.66 -15.29
CA ASP A 48 8.07 13.47 -16.60
C ASP A 48 6.69 12.78 -16.55
N SER A 49 6.18 12.54 -15.34
CA SER A 49 4.87 11.94 -15.06
C SER A 49 4.67 10.52 -15.59
N LYS A 50 5.74 9.77 -15.83
CA LYS A 50 5.62 8.39 -16.34
C LYS A 50 5.67 7.32 -15.25
N LEU A 51 6.40 7.60 -14.19
CA LEU A 51 6.61 6.70 -13.07
C LEU A 51 6.06 7.29 -11.77
N ASN A 52 5.51 6.44 -10.92
CA ASN A 52 5.19 6.74 -9.53
C ASN A 52 6.05 5.86 -8.61
N ALA A 53 6.75 6.48 -7.66
CA ALA A 53 7.45 5.78 -6.61
C ALA A 53 6.66 5.93 -5.31
N TYR A 54 6.36 4.84 -4.61
CA TYR A 54 5.61 4.89 -3.36
C TYR A 54 6.13 3.89 -2.33
N GLY A 55 6.04 4.28 -1.06
CA GLY A 55 6.40 3.44 0.06
C GLY A 55 5.21 2.71 0.67
N THR A 56 5.45 1.55 1.25
CA THR A 56 4.50 0.84 2.13
C THR A 56 5.20 0.41 3.40
N TYR A 57 4.51 0.50 4.53
CA TYR A 57 5.00 0.10 5.85
C TYR A 57 4.15 -1.05 6.36
N THR A 58 4.72 -2.23 6.56
CA THR A 58 4.01 -3.40 7.09
C THR A 58 4.51 -3.71 8.49
N SER A 59 3.58 -3.83 9.45
CA SER A 59 3.88 -4.15 10.83
C SER A 59 3.06 -5.34 11.29
N CYS A 60 3.73 -6.42 11.70
CA CYS A 60 3.10 -7.66 12.14
C CYS A 60 3.35 -7.91 13.62
N GLU A 61 2.37 -8.45 14.34
CA GLU A 61 2.59 -8.88 15.72
C GLU A 61 3.70 -9.95 15.79
N GLY A 62 4.68 -9.75 16.68
CA GLY A 62 5.77 -10.70 16.88
C GLY A 62 6.84 -10.74 15.78
N SER A 63 6.76 -9.86 14.76
CA SER A 63 7.79 -9.74 13.71
C SER A 63 8.29 -8.30 13.57
N PRO A 64 9.53 -8.08 13.10
CA PRO A 64 10.00 -6.74 12.78
C PRO A 64 9.13 -6.09 11.70
N SER A 65 8.89 -4.79 11.83
CA SER A 65 8.22 -4.04 10.76
C SER A 65 9.12 -3.97 9.52
N VAL A 66 8.50 -3.96 8.36
CA VAL A 66 9.17 -3.93 7.06
C VAL A 66 8.71 -2.68 6.32
N MET A 67 9.64 -2.02 5.65
CA MET A 67 9.32 -0.95 4.72
C MET A 67 9.75 -1.33 3.31
N ASN A 68 8.86 -1.12 2.36
CA ASN A 68 9.09 -1.34 0.94
C ASN A 68 8.93 -0.03 0.17
N ILE A 69 9.73 0.15 -0.88
CA ILE A 69 9.47 1.17 -1.93
C ILE A 69 9.21 0.44 -3.23
N TRP A 70 8.14 0.84 -3.90
CA TRP A 70 7.66 0.30 -5.14
C TRP A 70 7.74 1.36 -6.23
N LEU A 71 7.97 0.93 -7.45
CA LEU A 71 7.98 1.74 -8.65
C LEU A 71 6.94 1.21 -9.64
N THR A 72 6.08 2.08 -10.15
CA THR A 72 4.97 1.74 -11.04
C THR A 72 4.94 2.66 -12.24
N GLU A 73 4.73 2.12 -13.43
CA GLU A 73 4.42 2.90 -14.63
C GLU A 73 2.96 3.39 -14.57
N ILE A 74 2.75 4.70 -14.71
CA ILE A 74 1.43 5.34 -14.57
C ILE A 74 0.50 4.94 -15.72
N ASP A 75 1.02 4.88 -16.94
CA ASP A 75 0.28 4.47 -18.14
C ASP A 75 0.48 2.97 -18.47
N GLY A 76 1.10 2.22 -17.55
CA GLY A 76 1.43 0.80 -17.72
C GLY A 76 0.27 -0.14 -17.38
N ASP A 77 0.59 -1.42 -17.23
CA ASP A 77 -0.34 -2.47 -16.81
C ASP A 77 -0.68 -2.43 -15.30
N GLY A 78 -0.17 -1.43 -14.58
CA GLY A 78 -0.29 -1.30 -13.13
C GLY A 78 0.66 -2.21 -12.34
N SER A 79 1.57 -2.94 -13.01
CA SER A 79 2.58 -3.72 -12.32
C SER A 79 3.54 -2.82 -11.56
N SER A 80 3.87 -3.25 -10.34
CA SER A 80 4.72 -2.51 -9.42
C SER A 80 5.96 -3.32 -9.12
N THR A 81 7.12 -2.69 -9.21
CA THR A 81 8.41 -3.32 -8.97
C THR A 81 8.99 -2.88 -7.65
N LEU A 82 9.34 -3.85 -6.80
CA LEU A 82 10.02 -3.59 -5.55
C LEU A 82 11.44 -3.07 -5.83
N VAL A 83 11.71 -1.84 -5.42
CA VAL A 83 13.02 -1.18 -5.63
C VAL A 83 13.75 -0.91 -4.32
N PHE A 84 13.09 -1.07 -3.18
CA PHE A 84 13.74 -1.01 -1.87
C PHE A 84 12.98 -1.87 -0.87
N ASP A 85 13.70 -2.64 -0.04
CA ASP A 85 13.16 -3.35 1.12
C ASP A 85 14.11 -3.16 2.30
N ALA A 86 13.57 -2.96 3.49
CA ALA A 86 14.35 -2.92 4.71
C ALA A 86 13.52 -3.27 5.94
N ILE A 87 14.19 -3.85 6.93
CA ILE A 87 13.65 -3.96 8.28
C ILE A 87 13.66 -2.57 8.91
N TYR A 88 12.50 -2.15 9.38
CA TYR A 88 12.24 -0.81 9.85
C TYR A 88 12.00 -0.84 11.36
N THR A 89 13.02 -0.49 12.14
CA THR A 89 13.01 -0.56 13.62
C THR A 89 12.86 0.82 14.29
N THR A 90 12.65 1.87 13.50
CA THR A 90 12.64 3.27 13.96
C THR A 90 11.32 3.95 13.61
N SER A 91 10.96 5.02 14.34
CA SER A 91 9.83 5.88 13.99
C SER A 91 10.19 6.97 12.96
N THR A 92 11.48 7.09 12.62
CA THR A 92 11.99 8.13 11.72
C THR A 92 11.65 7.84 10.26
N LYS A 93 10.67 8.56 9.71
CA LYS A 93 10.16 8.38 8.35
C LYS A 93 11.25 8.38 7.28
N MET A 94 11.13 7.46 6.33
CA MET A 94 11.89 7.56 5.07
C MET A 94 11.29 8.63 4.17
N ASP A 95 12.09 9.10 3.23
CA ASP A 95 11.66 10.03 2.19
C ASP A 95 12.14 9.58 0.81
N LEU A 96 11.46 10.06 -0.22
CA LEU A 96 11.77 9.77 -1.60
C LEU A 96 11.98 11.08 -2.35
N LYS A 97 13.00 11.11 -3.20
CA LYS A 97 13.31 12.29 -3.98
C LYS A 97 13.69 11.91 -5.40
N TRP A 98 12.95 12.43 -6.36
CA TRP A 98 13.39 12.45 -7.75
C TRP A 98 14.45 13.52 -7.93
N ASP A 99 15.67 13.11 -8.25
CA ASP A 99 16.76 14.04 -8.59
C ASP A 99 16.68 14.47 -10.07
N SER A 100 16.09 13.62 -10.91
CA SER A 100 15.73 13.91 -12.28
C SER A 100 14.62 12.94 -12.75
N HIS A 101 14.21 13.00 -14.01
CA HIS A 101 13.21 12.06 -14.55
C HIS A 101 13.70 10.60 -14.59
N ASN A 102 15.02 10.37 -14.53
CA ASN A 102 15.63 9.05 -14.59
C ASN A 102 16.50 8.72 -13.37
N GLU A 103 16.40 9.50 -12.29
CA GLU A 103 17.15 9.28 -11.06
C GLU A 103 16.27 9.48 -9.83
N LEU A 104 16.17 8.44 -9.01
CA LEU A 104 15.42 8.42 -7.76
C LEU A 104 16.35 8.10 -6.59
N THR A 105 16.35 8.96 -5.58
CA THR A 105 17.04 8.74 -4.32
C THR A 105 16.05 8.35 -3.23
N VAL A 106 16.32 7.23 -2.56
CA VAL A 106 15.65 6.82 -1.32
C VAL A 106 16.49 7.31 -0.14
N LEU A 107 15.89 8.15 0.69
CA LEU A 107 16.49 8.69 1.90
C LEU A 107 15.99 7.89 3.10
N TYR A 108 16.89 7.26 3.84
CA TYR A 108 16.54 6.41 4.99
C TYR A 108 17.39 6.71 6.23
N PRO A 109 16.88 6.46 7.45
CA PRO A 109 17.66 6.62 8.67
C PRO A 109 18.86 5.67 8.71
N LYS A 110 20.00 6.09 9.26
CA LYS A 110 21.21 5.26 9.40
C LYS A 110 20.99 3.93 10.13
N GLU A 111 19.98 3.84 10.99
CA GLU A 111 19.66 2.62 11.74
C GLU A 111 18.97 1.56 10.87
N VAL A 112 18.51 1.94 9.68
CA VAL A 112 17.88 1.03 8.73
C VAL A 112 18.93 0.42 7.81
N ASN A 113 18.91 -0.91 7.71
CA ASN A 113 19.75 -1.66 6.79
C ASN A 113 18.93 -2.13 5.59
N PRO A 114 19.15 -1.56 4.39
CA PRO A 114 18.51 -2.02 3.16
C PRO A 114 18.89 -3.48 2.87
N THR A 115 17.93 -4.29 2.47
CA THR A 115 18.13 -5.69 2.05
C THR A 115 18.28 -5.80 0.53
N THR A 116 17.82 -4.79 -0.21
CA THR A 116 17.84 -4.71 -1.68
C THR A 116 19.09 -4.02 -2.24
N ASN A 117 19.62 -4.56 -3.34
CA ASN A 117 20.76 -4.02 -4.08
C ASN A 117 20.37 -3.48 -5.48
N VAL A 118 19.14 -2.99 -5.67
CA VAL A 118 18.67 -2.61 -7.01
C VAL A 118 19.19 -1.23 -7.38
N GLY A 119 20.32 -1.16 -8.09
CA GLY A 119 20.86 0.12 -8.58
C GLY A 119 20.16 0.68 -9.84
N PHE A 120 19.33 -0.12 -10.50
CA PHE A 120 18.66 0.25 -11.76
C PHE A 120 17.36 -0.52 -11.97
N SER A 121 16.28 0.17 -12.35
CA SER A 121 14.96 -0.41 -12.65
C SER A 121 14.19 0.52 -13.58
N HIS A 122 13.33 0.03 -14.48
CA HIS A 122 12.48 0.86 -15.36
C HIS A 122 13.23 1.97 -16.12
N GLY A 123 14.49 1.73 -16.51
CA GLY A 123 15.30 2.76 -17.18
C GLY A 123 15.85 3.86 -16.26
N ILE A 124 15.59 3.80 -14.95
CA ILE A 124 16.02 4.78 -13.95
C ILE A 124 17.13 4.25 -13.06
N ARG A 125 18.01 5.14 -12.61
CA ARG A 125 19.03 4.87 -11.60
C ARG A 125 18.45 5.09 -10.20
N LEU A 126 18.77 4.17 -9.31
CA LEU A 126 18.33 4.19 -7.92
C LEU A 126 19.54 4.45 -7.02
N TYR A 127 19.43 5.47 -6.18
CA TYR A 127 20.42 5.79 -5.17
C TYR A 127 19.84 5.61 -3.78
N TYR A 128 20.63 5.04 -2.88
CA TYR A 128 20.26 4.82 -1.51
C TYR A 128 21.18 5.67 -0.62
N LYS A 129 20.59 6.59 0.14
CA LYS A 129 21.36 7.50 0.98
C LYS A 129 20.81 7.51 2.40
N SER A 130 21.69 7.16 3.35
CA SER A 130 21.37 7.30 4.76
C SER A 130 21.55 8.74 5.27
N PHE A 131 20.74 9.15 6.24
CA PHE A 131 20.86 10.44 6.93
C PHE A 131 21.11 10.26 8.44
#